data_AF-A0A0F9T0A6-F1
#
_entry.id   AF-A0A0F9T0A6-F1
#
_cell.length_a   1.000
_cell.length_b   1.000
_cell.length_c   1.000
_cell.angle_alpha   90.00
_cell.angle_beta   90.00
_cell.angle_gamma   90.00
#
_symmetry.space_group_name_H-M   'P 1'
#
loop_
_entity.id
_entity.type
_entity.pdbx_description
1 polymer ?
#
loop_
_entity_poly.entity_id
_entity_poly.type
_entity_poly.pdbx_seq_one_letter_code
_entity_poly.pdbx_strand_id
1 'polypeptide(L)'
;MPGNNGKESEPFIAQAMDPLGADSNLLAKMIFAENAPGGWEAWANIGSVALNRLKSGKHGKTLKAVINGMSSAIKTKSPQWMKASKAEFNDSEQRIFNKITEVTDALVGGAIGDTVKGATQFENLNNYPMPYWAKDMDAVARDRGDPRWSHTYFKEKSNGDGQGRL
;
A
#
# COMPACT_ATOMS: atom_id res chain seq x y z
N MET A 1 13.23 55.43 17.83
CA MET A 1 13.70 54.06 17.54
C MET A 1 12.46 53.20 17.37
N PRO A 2 12.17 52.64 16.19
CA PRO A 2 11.02 51.76 16.00
C PRO A 2 11.34 50.36 16.52
N GLY A 3 10.40 49.81 17.30
CA GLY A 3 10.45 48.47 17.88
C GLY A 3 10.42 47.39 16.81
N ASN A 4 11.31 46.41 16.98
CA ASN A 4 11.44 45.25 16.12
C ASN A 4 10.28 44.30 16.40
N ASN A 5 9.32 44.20 15.48
CA ASN A 5 8.26 43.19 15.53
C ASN A 5 8.91 41.82 15.40
N GLY A 6 8.94 41.08 16.51
CA GLY A 6 9.33 39.68 16.54
C GLY A 6 8.43 38.90 15.60
N LYS A 7 8.99 38.45 14.48
CA LYS A 7 8.40 37.41 13.66
C LYS A 7 8.39 36.15 14.51
N GLU A 8 7.19 35.76 14.95
CA GLU A 8 6.93 34.41 15.43
C GLU A 8 7.44 33.44 14.36
N SER A 9 8.43 32.64 14.73
CA SER A 9 8.94 31.57 13.90
C SER A 9 7.80 30.58 13.67
N GLU A 10 7.32 30.51 12.43
CA GLU A 10 6.40 29.44 12.00
C GLU A 10 6.96 28.09 12.46
N PRO A 11 6.12 27.19 13.00
CA PRO A 11 6.59 25.86 13.36
C PRO A 11 7.11 25.20 12.08
N PHE A 12 8.38 24.79 12.10
CA PHE A 12 8.92 23.86 11.10
C PHE A 12 8.09 22.58 11.17
N ILE A 13 7.00 22.53 10.40
CA ILE A 13 6.40 21.26 10.00
C ILE A 13 7.45 20.69 9.06
N ALA A 14 8.26 19.76 9.55
CA ALA A 14 9.06 18.90 8.70
C ALA A 14 8.06 18.30 7.70
N GLN A 15 8.01 18.88 6.49
CA GLN A 15 7.30 18.26 5.38
C GLN A 15 7.92 16.89 5.27
N ALA A 16 7.13 15.87 5.60
CA ALA A 16 7.52 14.50 5.37
C ALA A 16 7.88 14.43 3.89
N MET A 17 9.19 14.39 3.61
CA MET A 17 9.68 14.25 2.26
C MET A 17 9.23 12.87 1.82
N ASP A 18 8.30 12.81 0.87
CA ASP A 18 7.96 11.58 0.17
C ASP A 18 9.24 11.08 -0.52
N PRO A 19 9.94 10.08 0.05
CA PRO A 19 11.25 9.68 -0.43
C PRO A 19 11.15 8.89 -1.74
N LEU A 20 9.93 8.55 -2.18
CA LEU A 20 9.66 7.67 -3.32
C LEU A 20 8.90 8.36 -4.46
N GLY A 21 8.40 9.58 -4.26
CA GLY A 21 7.49 10.24 -5.21
C GLY A 21 6.20 9.43 -5.41
N ALA A 22 5.74 8.75 -4.37
CA ALA A 22 4.56 7.91 -4.39
C ALA A 22 3.27 8.74 -4.23
N ASP A 23 2.42 8.71 -5.27
CA ASP A 23 1.11 9.35 -5.26
C ASP A 23 0.16 8.64 -4.26
N SER A 24 -0.11 9.29 -3.12
CA SER A 24 -0.99 8.77 -2.06
C SER A 24 -2.43 8.58 -2.54
N ASN A 25 -2.95 9.46 -3.39
CA ASN A 25 -4.28 9.33 -3.97
C ASN A 25 -4.37 8.11 -4.90
N LEU A 26 -3.29 7.79 -5.63
CA LEU A 26 -3.24 6.59 -6.44
C LEU A 26 -3.20 5.31 -5.57
N LEU A 27 -2.50 5.32 -4.44
CA LEU A 27 -2.59 4.24 -3.44
C LEU A 27 -4.01 4.12 -2.87
N ALA A 28 -4.68 5.24 -2.57
CA ALA A 28 -6.01 5.23 -1.99
C ALA A 28 -7.03 4.59 -2.95
N LYS A 29 -6.95 4.94 -4.24
CA LYS A 29 -7.75 4.31 -5.31
C LYS A 29 -7.51 2.80 -5.40
N MET A 30 -6.26 2.38 -5.30
CA MET A 30 -5.89 0.96 -5.29
C MET A 30 -6.51 0.21 -4.12
N ILE A 31 -6.35 0.73 -2.90
CA ILE A 31 -6.89 0.09 -1.69
C ILE A 31 -8.42 0.05 -1.71
N PHE A 32 -9.06 1.13 -2.17
CA PHE A 32 -10.51 1.15 -2.32
C PHE A 32 -10.99 0.13 -3.35
N ALA A 33 -10.29 0.01 -4.49
CA ALA A 33 -10.61 -0.96 -5.52
C ALA A 33 -10.42 -2.42 -5.08
N GLU A 34 -9.44 -2.67 -4.20
CA GLU A 34 -9.24 -3.97 -3.56
C GLU A 34 -10.41 -4.36 -2.65
N ASN A 35 -11.18 -3.37 -2.20
CA ASN A 35 -12.29 -3.56 -1.28
C ASN A 35 -11.86 -4.33 -0.02
N ALA A 36 -10.65 -4.04 0.47
CA ALA A 36 -10.00 -4.75 1.56
C ALA A 36 -10.80 -4.66 2.88
N PRO A 37 -11.40 -5.76 3.36
CA PRO A 37 -12.17 -5.80 4.59
C PRO A 37 -11.22 -6.05 5.75
N GLY A 38 -11.03 -5.05 6.60
CA GLY A 38 -10.07 -5.14 7.71
C GLY A 38 -9.75 -3.82 8.37
N GLY A 39 -10.24 -2.70 7.81
CA GLY A 39 -10.00 -1.37 8.36
C GLY A 39 -8.55 -0.94 8.16
N TRP A 40 -8.08 -0.07 9.06
CA TRP A 40 -6.83 0.66 8.90
C TRP A 40 -5.60 -0.25 8.69
N GLU A 41 -5.51 -1.38 9.39
CA GLU A 41 -4.35 -2.30 9.32
C GLU A 41 -4.25 -2.97 7.94
N ALA A 42 -5.38 -3.47 7.40
CA ALA A 42 -5.40 -4.08 6.07
C ALA A 42 -5.05 -3.06 4.97
N TRP A 43 -5.55 -1.83 5.08
CA TRP A 43 -5.23 -0.74 4.16
C TRP A 43 -3.74 -0.40 4.21
N ALA A 44 -3.17 -0.30 5.42
CA ALA A 44 -1.75 -0.05 5.61
C ALA A 44 -0.87 -1.18 5.03
N ASN A 45 -1.26 -2.43 5.24
CA ASN A 45 -0.56 -3.60 4.74
C ASN A 45 -0.55 -3.66 3.21
N ILE A 46 -1.70 -3.44 2.56
CA ILE A 46 -1.82 -3.43 1.10
C ILE A 46 -1.03 -2.25 0.51
N GLY A 47 -1.13 -1.07 1.11
CA GLY A 47 -0.32 0.09 0.71
C GLY A 47 1.17 -0.17 0.83
N SER A 48 1.60 -0.82 1.91
CA SER A 48 3.00 -1.21 2.14
C SER A 48 3.51 -2.17 1.06
N VAL A 49 2.71 -3.13 0.59
CA VAL A 49 3.09 -4.01 -0.52
C VAL A 49 3.38 -3.22 -1.80
N ALA A 50 2.52 -2.26 -2.15
CA ALA A 50 2.73 -1.43 -3.34
C ALA A 50 4.00 -0.56 -3.20
N LEU A 51 4.24 0.01 -2.02
CA LEU A 51 5.46 0.77 -1.74
C LEU A 51 6.71 -0.12 -1.77
N ASN A 52 6.64 -1.36 -1.26
CA ASN A 52 7.76 -2.31 -1.30
C ASN A 52 8.10 -2.73 -2.74
N ARG A 53 7.07 -2.94 -3.58
CA ARG A 53 7.26 -3.15 -5.02
C ARG A 53 7.90 -1.95 -5.72
N LEU A 54 7.50 -0.74 -5.34
CA LEU A 54 8.08 0.49 -5.90
C LEU A 54 9.54 0.65 -5.47
N LYS A 55 9.84 0.46 -4.18
CA LYS A 55 11.19 0.50 -3.61
C LYS A 55 12.13 -0.51 -4.27
N SER A 56 11.64 -1.71 -4.61
CA SER A 56 12.48 -2.73 -5.25
C SER A 56 12.83 -2.40 -6.71
N GLY A 57 12.03 -1.57 -7.39
CA GLY A 57 12.18 -1.25 -8.81
C GLY A 57 11.94 -2.42 -9.78
N LYS A 58 11.83 -3.66 -9.29
CA LYS A 58 11.64 -4.87 -10.10
C LYS A 58 10.26 -4.95 -10.74
N HIS A 59 9.25 -4.37 -10.08
CA HIS A 59 7.84 -4.47 -10.51
C HIS A 59 7.34 -3.20 -11.21
N GLY A 60 8.22 -2.24 -11.43
CA GLY A 60 7.89 -0.95 -12.03
C GLY A 60 8.68 0.18 -11.39
N LYS A 61 8.99 1.20 -12.20
CA LYS A 61 9.69 2.41 -11.75
C LYS A 61 8.73 3.50 -11.24
N THR A 62 7.43 3.31 -11.42
CA THR A 62 6.39 4.24 -10.99
C THR A 62 5.29 3.47 -10.28
N LEU A 63 4.61 4.14 -9.35
CA LEU A 63 3.51 3.54 -8.61
C LEU A 63 2.40 3.04 -9.56
N LYS A 64 2.12 3.78 -10.64
CA LYS A 64 1.16 3.36 -11.67
C LYS A 64 1.56 2.04 -12.35
N ALA A 65 2.85 1.88 -12.68
CA ALA A 65 3.34 0.63 -13.28
C ALA A 65 3.23 -0.53 -12.29
N VAL A 66 3.61 -0.29 -11.03
CA VAL A 66 3.48 -1.26 -9.93
C VAL A 66 2.03 -1.74 -9.78
N ILE A 67 1.07 -0.81 -9.67
CA ILE A 67 -0.34 -1.15 -9.48
C ILE A 67 -0.92 -1.90 -10.67
N ASN A 68 -0.57 -1.50 -11.89
CA ASN A 68 -0.98 -2.24 -13.09
C ASN A 68 -0.45 -3.67 -13.11
N GLY A 69 0.73 -3.92 -12.53
CA GLY A 69 1.31 -5.26 -12.36
C GLY A 69 0.76 -6.04 -11.16
N MET A 70 -0.14 -5.45 -10.35
CA MET A 70 -0.84 -6.12 -9.24
C MET A 70 -2.17 -6.73 -9.68
N SER A 71 -2.45 -6.81 -10.99
CA SER A 71 -3.80 -6.98 -11.56
C SER A 71 -4.58 -8.23 -11.11
N SER A 72 -3.91 -9.28 -10.63
CA SER A 72 -4.59 -10.48 -10.09
C SER A 72 -5.23 -10.23 -8.73
N ALA A 73 -4.59 -9.41 -7.89
CA ALA A 73 -5.16 -8.91 -6.64
C ALA A 73 -6.01 -7.65 -6.93
N ILE A 74 -5.36 -6.59 -7.44
CA ILE A 74 -5.99 -5.29 -7.70
C ILE A 74 -6.61 -5.22 -9.10
N LYS A 75 -7.93 -5.28 -9.21
CA LYS A 75 -8.61 -5.11 -10.50
C LYS A 75 -8.72 -3.64 -10.89
N THR A 76 -7.71 -3.08 -11.56
CA THR A 76 -7.69 -1.68 -12.05
C THR A 76 -8.72 -1.37 -13.15
N LYS A 77 -9.47 -2.37 -13.61
CA LYS A 77 -10.62 -2.24 -14.52
C LYS A 77 -11.96 -2.57 -13.82
N SER A 78 -11.95 -2.77 -12.50
CA SER A 78 -13.16 -3.03 -11.73
C SER A 78 -14.08 -1.80 -11.67
N PRO A 79 -15.39 -1.98 -11.48
CA PRO A 79 -16.30 -0.88 -11.18
C PRO A 79 -15.82 -0.03 -9.99
N GLN A 80 -15.25 -0.64 -8.95
CA GLN A 80 -14.73 0.02 -7.77
C GLN A 80 -13.54 0.94 -8.11
N TRP A 81 -12.61 0.48 -8.95
CA TRP A 81 -11.53 1.33 -9.45
C TRP A 81 -12.07 2.52 -10.26
N MET A 82 -13.05 2.28 -11.13
CA MET A 82 -13.66 3.34 -11.94
C MET A 82 -14.37 4.39 -11.07
N LYS A 83 -15.14 3.96 -10.06
CA LYS A 83 -15.74 4.85 -9.07
C LYS A 83 -14.69 5.70 -8.38
N ALA A 84 -13.62 5.08 -7.88
CA ALA A 84 -12.54 5.82 -7.20
C ALA A 84 -11.77 6.76 -8.12
N SER A 85 -11.63 6.39 -9.40
CA SER A 85 -10.97 7.23 -10.41
C SER A 85 -11.79 8.46 -10.77
N LYS A 86 -13.12 8.35 -10.74
CA LYS A 86 -14.06 9.45 -11.06
C LYS A 86 -14.60 10.19 -9.84
N ALA A 87 -14.24 9.76 -8.62
CA ALA A 87 -14.81 10.24 -7.36
C ALA A 87 -16.35 10.10 -7.29
N GLU A 88 -16.89 9.02 -7.88
CA GLU A 88 -18.32 8.70 -7.87
C GLU A 88 -18.68 7.83 -6.65
N PHE A 89 -18.71 8.45 -5.47
CA PHE A 89 -18.99 7.78 -4.20
C PHE A 89 -20.36 8.16 -3.64
N ASN A 90 -21.04 7.21 -2.97
CA ASN A 90 -22.08 7.57 -2.01
C ASN A 90 -21.47 8.01 -0.66
N ASP A 91 -22.28 8.54 0.26
CA ASP A 91 -21.80 9.05 1.55
C ASP A 91 -21.00 8.04 2.38
N SER A 92 -21.38 6.77 2.35
CA SER A 92 -20.68 5.70 3.07
C SER A 92 -19.34 5.39 2.41
N GLU A 93 -19.32 5.26 1.09
CA GLU A 93 -18.11 5.04 0.30
C GLU A 93 -17.13 6.21 0.45
N GLN A 94 -17.62 7.47 0.47
CA GLN A 94 -16.80 8.66 0.67
C GLN A 94 -16.12 8.65 2.04
N ARG A 95 -16.84 8.27 3.11
CA ARG A 95 -16.26 8.15 4.46
C ARG A 95 -15.17 7.09 4.51
N ILE A 96 -15.37 5.96 3.84
CA ILE A 96 -14.36 4.91 3.75
C ILE A 96 -13.15 5.42 2.95
N PHE A 97 -13.38 6.05 1.81
CA PHE A 97 -12.32 6.59 0.96
C PHE A 97 -11.48 7.63 1.71
N ASN A 98 -12.10 8.55 2.45
CA ASN A 98 -11.38 9.55 3.25
C ASN A 98 -10.45 8.89 4.29
N LYS A 99 -10.91 7.84 4.98
CA LYS A 99 -10.07 7.10 5.93
C LYS A 99 -8.93 6.35 5.25
N ILE A 100 -9.16 5.82 4.05
CA ILE A 100 -8.10 5.22 3.24
C ILE A 100 -7.07 6.30 2.88
N THR A 101 -7.51 7.49 2.45
CA THR A 101 -6.62 8.61 2.14
C THR A 101 -5.73 8.97 3.33
N GLU A 102 -6.29 9.12 4.53
CA GLU A 102 -5.53 9.38 5.76
C GLU A 102 -4.43 8.31 6.00
N VAL A 103 -4.76 7.03 5.82
CA VAL A 103 -3.78 5.93 5.95
C VAL A 103 -2.70 6.01 4.87
N THR A 104 -3.07 6.30 3.63
CA THR A 104 -2.09 6.40 2.52
C THR A 104 -1.17 7.61 2.65
N ASP A 105 -1.69 8.74 3.13
CA ASP A 105 -0.87 9.93 3.39
C ASP A 105 0.12 9.65 4.53
N ALA A 106 -0.32 8.96 5.59
CA ALA A 106 0.55 8.56 6.68
C ALA A 106 1.61 7.52 6.26
N LEU A 107 1.30 6.60 5.35
CA LEU A 107 2.27 5.66 4.76
C LEU A 107 3.31 6.39 3.90
N VAL A 108 2.86 7.23 2.96
CA VAL A 108 3.76 7.96 2.04
C VAL A 108 4.63 8.95 2.81
N GLY A 109 4.06 9.63 3.81
CA GLY A 109 4.77 10.51 4.73
C GLY A 109 5.65 9.77 5.76
N GLY A 110 5.67 8.44 5.76
CA GLY A 110 6.53 7.64 6.65
C GLY A 110 6.10 7.61 8.12
N ALA A 111 4.92 8.14 8.47
CA ALA A 111 4.34 8.04 9.81
C ALA A 111 3.90 6.60 10.14
N ILE A 112 3.52 5.83 9.12
CA ILE A 112 3.28 4.39 9.21
C ILE A 112 4.45 3.65 8.56
N GLY A 113 5.14 2.81 9.33
CA GLY A 113 6.21 1.95 8.82
C GLY A 113 5.71 0.74 8.05
N ASP A 114 6.61 -0.02 7.43
CA ASP A 114 6.27 -1.27 6.75
C ASP A 114 5.85 -2.36 7.74
N THR A 115 4.54 -2.62 7.81
CA THR A 115 3.92 -3.61 8.70
C THR A 115 3.96 -5.04 8.15
N VAL A 116 4.31 -5.22 6.87
CA VAL A 116 4.32 -6.52 6.17
C VAL A 116 5.73 -7.03 5.86
N LYS A 117 6.75 -6.49 6.53
CA LYS A 117 8.13 -7.02 6.57
C LYS A 117 8.78 -7.18 5.19
N GLY A 118 8.51 -6.26 4.26
CA GLY A 118 9.05 -6.27 2.92
C GLY A 118 8.27 -7.14 1.93
N ALA A 119 7.05 -7.57 2.27
CA ALA A 119 6.22 -8.32 1.35
C ALA A 119 5.99 -7.53 0.04
N THR A 120 6.06 -8.24 -1.08
CA THR A 120 5.83 -7.71 -2.44
C THR A 120 4.60 -8.35 -3.08
N GLN A 121 4.00 -9.36 -2.49
CA GLN A 121 2.79 -10.01 -2.98
C GLN A 121 1.82 -10.22 -1.82
N PHE A 122 0.53 -10.33 -2.12
CA PHE A 122 -0.47 -10.77 -1.16
C PHE A 122 -1.60 -11.50 -1.89
N GLU A 123 -2.32 -12.34 -1.16
CA GLU A 123 -3.50 -13.04 -1.67
C GLU A 123 -4.49 -13.34 -0.54
N ASN A 124 -5.79 -13.31 -0.83
CA ASN A 124 -6.81 -13.81 0.08
C ASN A 124 -6.99 -15.32 -0.11
N LEU A 125 -6.16 -16.10 0.59
CA LEU A 125 -6.15 -17.56 0.52
C LEU A 125 -7.44 -18.24 1.00
N ASN A 126 -8.39 -17.50 1.60
CA ASN A 126 -9.67 -18.07 2.01
C ASN A 126 -10.70 -18.05 0.85
N ASN A 127 -10.55 -17.10 -0.07
CA ASN A 127 -11.40 -16.98 -1.26
C ASN A 127 -10.75 -17.52 -2.53
N TYR A 128 -9.41 -17.64 -2.53
CA TYR A 128 -8.64 -18.09 -3.67
C TYR A 128 -7.67 -19.20 -3.29
N PRO A 129 -7.47 -20.20 -4.17
CA PRO A 129 -6.45 -21.22 -3.95
C PRO A 129 -5.06 -20.59 -3.93
N MET A 130 -4.11 -21.25 -3.25
CA MET A 130 -2.72 -20.79 -3.20
C MET A 130 -2.15 -20.61 -4.63
N PRO A 131 -1.75 -19.39 -5.02
CA PRO A 131 -1.21 -19.13 -6.33
C PRO A 131 0.12 -19.87 -6.54
N TYR A 132 0.44 -20.23 -7.79
CA TYR A 132 1.67 -20.97 -8.09
C TYR A 132 2.93 -20.23 -7.61
N TRP A 133 2.95 -18.90 -7.74
CA TRP A 133 4.07 -18.05 -7.34
C TRP A 133 4.30 -18.05 -5.83
N ALA A 134 3.27 -18.35 -5.02
CA ALA A 134 3.39 -18.33 -3.56
C ALA A 134 4.29 -19.45 -3.03
N LYS A 135 4.53 -20.51 -3.81
CA LYS A 135 5.43 -21.62 -3.44
C LYS A 135 6.89 -21.18 -3.33
N ASP A 136 7.26 -20.16 -4.10
CA ASP A 136 8.63 -19.63 -4.18
C ASP A 136 8.83 -18.39 -3.29
N MET A 137 7.89 -18.12 -2.39
CA MET A 137 7.90 -16.97 -1.50
C MET A 137 7.71 -17.37 -0.04
N ASP A 138 8.10 -16.49 0.88
CA ASP A 138 7.90 -16.67 2.31
C ASP A 138 6.65 -15.90 2.76
N ALA A 139 5.72 -16.57 3.43
CA ALA A 139 4.59 -15.90 4.07
C ALA A 139 5.06 -15.20 5.36
N VAL A 140 4.91 -13.87 5.43
CA VAL A 140 5.55 -13.04 6.47
C VAL A 140 4.56 -12.33 7.40
N ALA A 141 3.32 -12.15 6.94
CA ALA A 141 2.23 -11.54 7.69
C ALA A 141 0.87 -12.06 7.20
N ARG A 142 -0.16 -11.90 8.03
CA ARG A 142 -1.56 -12.15 7.70
C ARG A 142 -2.43 -11.15 8.44
N ASP A 143 -3.46 -10.61 7.80
CA ASP A 143 -4.42 -9.74 8.48
C ASP A 143 -5.09 -10.49 9.63
N ARG A 144 -5.24 -9.83 10.79
CA ARG A 144 -5.88 -10.41 11.98
C ARG A 144 -7.42 -10.25 11.99
N GLY A 145 -7.99 -9.80 10.87
CA GLY A 145 -9.41 -9.50 10.71
C GLY A 145 -10.30 -10.73 10.44
N ASP A 146 -11.49 -10.48 9.87
CA ASP A 146 -12.45 -11.54 9.50
C ASP A 146 -11.76 -12.63 8.67
N PRO A 147 -11.81 -13.91 9.07
CA PRO A 147 -11.19 -15.02 8.36
C PRO A 147 -11.62 -15.15 6.90
N ARG A 148 -12.75 -14.60 6.48
CA ARG A 148 -13.21 -14.62 5.08
C ARG A 148 -12.46 -13.64 4.18
N TRP A 149 -11.74 -12.70 4.79
CA TRP A 149 -11.20 -11.53 4.11
C TRP A 149 -9.74 -11.26 4.42
N SER A 150 -9.09 -12.14 5.17
CA SER A 150 -7.70 -11.95 5.57
C SER A 150 -6.74 -12.19 4.40
N HIS A 151 -5.92 -11.19 4.08
CA HIS A 151 -4.82 -11.38 3.14
C HIS A 151 -3.66 -12.07 3.84
N THR A 152 -2.99 -12.95 3.11
CA THR A 152 -1.65 -13.46 3.45
C THR A 152 -0.64 -12.72 2.61
N TYR A 153 0.41 -12.20 3.24
CA TYR A 153 1.44 -11.37 2.62
C TYR A 153 2.72 -12.18 2.43
N PHE A 154 3.31 -12.07 1.24
CA PHE A 154 4.42 -12.87 0.79
C PHE A 154 5.61 -12.00 0.39
N LYS A 155 6.79 -12.41 0.83
CA LYS A 155 8.08 -11.82 0.48
C LYS A 155 8.86 -12.76 -0.42
N GLU A 156 9.54 -12.22 -1.42
CA GLU A 156 10.48 -13.01 -2.23
C GLU A 156 11.50 -13.68 -1.29
N LYS A 157 11.75 -14.98 -1.48
CA LYS A 157 12.82 -15.65 -0.76
C LYS A 157 14.10 -14.88 -1.03
N SER A 158 14.86 -14.62 0.02
CA SER A 158 16.21 -14.11 -0.17
C SER A 158 16.94 -15.21 -0.93
N ASN A 159 17.36 -14.96 -2.18
CA ASN A 159 18.27 -15.87 -2.85
C ASN A 159 19.46 -15.99 -1.90
N GLY A 160 19.56 -17.11 -1.19
CA GLY A 160 20.68 -17.36 -0.31
C GLY A 160 21.94 -17.13 -1.12
N ASP A 161 22.86 -16.36 -0.55
CA ASP A 161 24.21 -16.23 -1.03
C ASP A 161 24.71 -17.59 -1.53
N GLY A 162 25.01 -17.66 -2.83
CA GLY A 162 25.68 -18.78 -3.48
C GLY A 162 25.25 -20.17 -3.02
N GLN A 163 24.26 -20.78 -3.67
CA GLN A 163 24.37 -22.21 -3.91
C GLN A 163 25.63 -22.42 -4.74
N GLY A 164 26.69 -22.82 -4.04
CA GLY A 164 27.91 -23.33 -4.62
C GLY A 164 27.52 -24.34 -5.69
N ARG A 165 27.98 -24.07 -6.91
CA ARG A 165 28.25 -25.11 -7.88
C ARG A 165 29.17 -26.11 -7.17
N LEU A 166 28.63 -27.28 -6.84
CA LEU A 166 29.41 -28.51 -6.77
C LEU A 166 29.26 -29.20 -8.12
#